data_AF-A0A3M0Y001-F1
#
_entry.id   AF-A0A3M0Y001-F1
#
_cell.length_a   1.000
_cell.length_b   1.000
_cell.length_c   1.000
_cell.angle_alpha   90.00
_cell.angle_beta   90.00
_cell.angle_gamma   90.00
#
_symmetry.space_group_name_H-M   'P 1'
#
loop_
_entity.id
_entity.type
_entity.pdbx_description
1 polymer ?
#
loop_
_entity_poly.entity_id
_entity_poly.type
_entity_poly.pdbx_seq_one_letter_code
_entity_poly.pdbx_strand_id
1 'polypeptide(L)'
;MLSRGRLIAAASLTAGMTFACAADSVNAAFLQLQMDFDSLRVDAGGAFAGQFHTGSLQVSADADAVLAAVLVDGGTVTPAPSLAGFTGTITLVGGAIAGGQFDVSLTDGSTFTTLLRPGSGIVLPQAGQGFLIAGETTSGAFNGASFGGVDVSGVGTPDGSFVLSSFGPDASGVDSASTLNLTVLPTPGPAALLGLCGLAGLARRRR
;
A
#
# COMPACT_ATOMS: atom_id res chain seq x y z
N MET A 1 26.21 49.10 -73.96
CA MET A 1 26.20 47.61 -74.00
C MET A 1 26.33 47.15 -72.55
N LEU A 2 25.22 46.83 -71.86
CA LEU A 2 24.76 45.45 -71.56
C LEU A 2 25.92 44.59 -71.01
N SER A 3 25.92 44.15 -69.75
CA SER A 3 25.01 43.11 -69.24
C SER A 3 25.07 42.96 -67.70
N ARG A 4 23.95 42.55 -67.10
CA ARG A 4 23.70 42.21 -65.68
C ARG A 4 24.19 40.78 -65.36
N GLY A 5 24.51 40.49 -64.09
CA GLY A 5 24.91 39.14 -63.66
C GLY A 5 24.91 38.86 -62.16
N ARG A 6 23.70 38.83 -61.56
CA ARG A 6 23.21 37.98 -60.45
C ARG A 6 23.99 37.86 -59.11
N LEU A 7 23.28 38.36 -58.10
CA LEU A 7 23.32 38.04 -56.66
C LEU A 7 23.02 36.54 -56.41
N ILE A 8 23.82 35.86 -55.58
CA ILE A 8 23.40 34.66 -54.82
C ILE A 8 23.97 34.80 -53.40
N ALA A 9 23.08 35.03 -52.43
CA ALA A 9 23.36 34.91 -51.02
C ALA A 9 23.24 33.44 -50.61
N ALA A 10 24.23 32.92 -49.89
CA ALA A 10 24.15 31.61 -49.24
C ALA A 10 24.14 31.82 -47.72
N ALA A 11 22.95 31.66 -47.14
CA ALA A 11 22.77 31.47 -45.71
C ALA A 11 23.32 30.10 -45.31
N SER A 12 24.06 30.01 -44.21
CA SER A 12 24.32 28.73 -43.56
C SER A 12 23.89 28.79 -42.09
N LEU A 13 23.06 27.82 -41.75
CA LEU A 13 22.26 27.65 -40.54
C LEU A 13 23.13 27.43 -39.29
N THR A 14 22.85 28.19 -38.24
CA THR A 14 23.29 27.89 -36.87
C THR A 14 22.38 26.82 -36.28
N ALA A 15 22.81 25.55 -36.27
CA ALA A 15 22.10 24.48 -35.58
C ALA A 15 22.59 24.35 -34.14
N GLY A 16 22.06 25.18 -33.24
CA GLY A 16 22.16 24.97 -31.80
C GLY A 16 21.21 23.86 -31.38
N MET A 17 21.72 22.64 -31.18
CA MET A 17 20.97 21.57 -30.52
C MET A 17 21.10 21.74 -29.01
N THR A 18 20.22 22.54 -28.42
CA THR A 18 20.03 22.57 -26.97
C THR A 18 19.17 21.35 -26.60
N PHE A 19 19.82 20.27 -26.16
CA PHE A 19 19.12 19.18 -25.48
C PHE A 19 18.76 19.68 -24.08
N ALA A 20 17.58 20.26 -23.94
CA ALA A 20 16.95 20.41 -22.64
C ALA A 20 16.48 19.02 -22.19
N CYS A 21 17.35 18.24 -21.56
CA CYS A 21 16.87 17.18 -20.69
C CYS A 21 16.25 17.89 -19.47
N ALA A 22 14.93 18.04 -19.49
CA ALA A 22 14.19 18.26 -18.27
C ALA A 22 14.44 17.02 -17.40
N ALA A 23 15.43 17.11 -16.52
CA ALA A 23 15.50 16.24 -15.37
C ALA A 23 14.37 16.70 -14.45
N ASP A 24 13.14 16.31 -14.77
CA ASP A 24 12.16 16.10 -13.71
C ASP A 24 12.75 14.97 -12.87
N SER A 25 13.47 15.34 -11.82
CA SER A 25 13.62 14.47 -10.68
C SER A 25 12.21 14.29 -10.13
N VAL A 26 11.48 13.32 -10.70
CA VAL A 26 10.30 12.75 -10.07
C VAL A 26 10.84 12.22 -8.76
N ASN A 27 10.71 13.03 -7.72
CA ASN A 27 10.78 12.57 -6.35
C ASN A 27 9.54 11.68 -6.24
N ALA A 28 9.66 10.42 -6.68
CA ALA A 28 8.70 9.38 -6.40
C ALA A 28 8.81 9.16 -4.88
N ALA A 29 8.23 10.10 -4.13
CA ALA A 29 8.00 9.93 -2.72
C ALA A 29 7.29 8.59 -2.60
N PHE A 30 7.88 7.69 -1.83
CA PHE A 30 7.30 6.39 -1.56
C PHE A 30 5.98 6.65 -0.85
N LEU A 31 4.87 6.67 -1.58
CA LEU A 31 3.53 6.86 -1.04
C LEU A 31 3.23 5.74 -0.06
N GLN A 32 3.53 5.95 1.22
CA GLN A 32 3.12 5.04 2.28
C GLN A 32 1.64 5.29 2.54
N LEU A 33 0.81 4.31 2.20
CA LEU A 33 -0.62 4.35 2.49
C LEU A 33 -0.86 3.56 3.77
N GLN A 34 -1.53 4.14 4.75
CA GLN A 34 -2.00 3.42 5.93
C GLN A 34 -3.53 3.54 6.01
N MET A 35 -4.19 2.43 6.30
CA MET A 35 -5.62 2.34 6.50
C MET A 35 -5.89 1.88 7.93
N ASP A 36 -6.65 2.66 8.69
CA ASP A 36 -6.98 2.35 10.08
C ASP A 36 -8.46 1.96 10.14
N PHE A 37 -8.74 0.78 10.67
CA PHE A 37 -10.07 0.21 10.82
C PHE A 37 -10.39 0.06 12.30
N ASP A 38 -11.50 0.63 12.73
CA ASP A 38 -11.99 0.49 14.11
C ASP A 38 -13.23 -0.40 14.15
N SER A 39 -13.44 -1.02 15.31
CA SER A 39 -14.61 -1.85 15.62
C SER A 39 -14.78 -3.04 14.67
N LEU A 40 -13.70 -3.75 14.35
CA LEU A 40 -13.78 -5.00 13.61
C LEU A 40 -14.19 -6.15 14.54
N ARG A 41 -15.06 -7.02 14.03
CA ARG A 41 -15.34 -8.32 14.63
C ARG A 41 -14.25 -9.31 14.25
N VAL A 42 -13.74 -10.04 15.25
CA VAL A 42 -12.79 -11.14 15.08
C VAL A 42 -13.36 -12.41 15.70
N ASP A 43 -13.38 -13.50 14.96
CA ASP A 43 -13.96 -14.78 15.38
C ASP A 43 -12.96 -15.93 15.14
N ALA A 44 -12.52 -16.56 16.23
CA ALA A 44 -11.57 -17.68 16.17
C ALA A 44 -12.22 -19.04 15.83
N GLY A 45 -13.54 -19.09 15.60
CA GLY A 45 -14.28 -20.33 15.31
C GLY A 45 -14.36 -21.29 16.50
N GLY A 46 -14.13 -20.77 17.72
CA GLY A 46 -14.00 -21.52 18.96
C GLY A 46 -13.02 -20.85 19.93
N ALA A 47 -12.82 -21.45 21.10
CA ALA A 47 -11.99 -20.85 22.15
C ALA A 47 -10.59 -20.45 21.65
N PHE A 48 -10.23 -19.17 21.85
CA PHE A 48 -8.91 -18.67 21.49
C PHE A 48 -7.87 -19.15 22.50
N ALA A 49 -6.78 -19.76 22.01
CA ALA A 49 -5.76 -20.40 22.84
C ALA A 49 -4.58 -19.47 23.18
N GLY A 50 -4.79 -18.15 23.08
CA GLY A 50 -3.80 -17.13 23.38
C GLY A 50 -2.63 -17.12 22.39
N GLN A 51 -1.44 -16.85 22.90
CA GLN A 51 -0.21 -16.65 22.11
C GLN A 51 0.17 -17.85 21.24
N PHE A 52 -0.30 -19.06 21.55
CA PHE A 52 0.03 -20.27 20.80
C PHE A 52 -1.16 -20.80 19.98
N HIS A 53 -2.15 -19.94 19.71
CA HIS A 53 -3.33 -20.36 18.98
C HIS A 53 -2.97 -20.97 17.62
N THR A 54 -3.69 -22.05 17.29
CA THR A 54 -3.66 -22.72 16.00
C THR A 54 -5.08 -22.81 15.50
N GLY A 55 -5.35 -22.24 14.33
CA GLY A 55 -6.70 -22.03 13.84
C GLY A 55 -6.78 -20.86 12.87
N SER A 56 -7.99 -20.57 12.41
CA SER A 56 -8.27 -19.42 11.55
C SER A 56 -9.06 -18.38 12.34
N LEU A 57 -8.61 -17.13 12.29
CA LEU A 57 -9.35 -15.98 12.76
C LEU A 57 -10.08 -15.38 11.56
N GLN A 58 -11.39 -15.28 11.64
CA GLN A 58 -12.21 -14.55 10.68
C GLN A 58 -12.32 -13.11 11.16
N VAL A 59 -11.93 -12.16 10.33
CA VAL A 59 -12.03 -10.72 10.62
C VAL A 59 -13.08 -10.13 9.70
N SER A 60 -14.04 -9.40 10.24
CA SER A 60 -15.12 -8.82 9.45
C SER A 60 -15.55 -7.46 10.00
N ALA A 61 -15.92 -6.56 9.10
CA ALA A 61 -16.69 -5.38 9.47
C ALA A 61 -18.07 -5.81 10.01
N ASP A 62 -18.48 -5.21 11.13
CA ASP A 62 -19.87 -5.24 11.59
C ASP A 62 -20.56 -3.89 11.30
N ALA A 63 -21.68 -3.62 11.99
CA ALA A 63 -22.44 -2.39 11.79
C ALA A 63 -21.71 -1.13 12.31
N ASP A 64 -20.77 -1.29 13.25
CA ASP A 64 -20.04 -0.22 13.90
C ASP A 64 -18.64 -0.02 13.30
N ALA A 65 -18.21 -0.94 12.43
CA ALA A 65 -16.92 -0.89 11.76
C ALA A 65 -16.78 0.33 10.84
N VAL A 66 -15.66 1.04 10.97
CA VAL A 66 -15.35 2.24 10.18
C VAL A 66 -13.92 2.21 9.66
N LEU A 67 -13.71 2.76 8.45
CA LEU A 67 -12.39 3.20 8.00
C LEU A 67 -12.14 4.57 8.62
N ALA A 68 -11.42 4.59 9.74
CA ALA A 68 -11.22 5.76 10.58
C ALA A 68 -10.30 6.78 9.91
N ALA A 69 -9.27 6.30 9.22
CA ALA A 69 -8.32 7.15 8.51
C ALA A 69 -7.69 6.45 7.31
N VAL A 70 -7.34 7.25 6.31
CA VAL A 70 -6.35 6.90 5.30
C VAL A 70 -5.20 7.89 5.44
N LEU A 71 -4.00 7.42 5.74
CA LEU A 71 -2.82 8.26 5.87
C LEU A 71 -1.93 8.08 4.64
N VAL A 72 -1.44 9.20 4.11
CA VAL A 72 -0.47 9.25 3.01
C VAL A 72 0.79 9.92 3.54
N ASP A 73 1.90 9.18 3.60
CA ASP A 73 3.18 9.64 4.15
C ASP A 73 3.05 10.24 5.58
N GLY A 74 2.15 9.67 6.37
CA GLY A 74 1.82 10.13 7.73
C GLY A 74 0.88 11.34 7.79
N GLY A 75 0.49 11.93 6.66
CA GLY A 75 -0.55 12.95 6.59
C GLY A 75 -1.95 12.31 6.54
N THR A 76 -2.84 12.72 7.43
CA THR A 76 -4.22 12.20 7.45
C THR A 76 -5.05 12.76 6.30
N VAL A 77 -5.64 11.88 5.52
CA VAL A 77 -6.71 12.17 4.56
C VAL A 77 -8.01 11.63 5.16
N THR A 78 -9.03 12.48 5.28
CA THR A 78 -10.37 12.01 5.64
C THR A 78 -10.88 11.16 4.48
N PRO A 79 -11.14 9.85 4.68
CA PRO A 79 -11.57 9.00 3.58
C PRO A 79 -12.94 9.45 3.08
N ALA A 80 -13.00 9.78 1.79
CA ALA A 80 -14.23 9.94 1.04
C ALA A 80 -14.04 9.08 -0.22
N PRO A 81 -14.67 7.91 -0.33
CA PRO A 81 -15.85 7.34 0.38
C PRO A 81 -15.63 6.64 1.76
N SER A 82 -16.73 6.24 2.42
CA SER A 82 -16.76 5.41 3.64
C SER A 82 -16.49 3.92 3.38
N LEU A 83 -16.17 3.17 4.44
CA LEU A 83 -16.08 1.71 4.41
C LEU A 83 -17.44 1.11 3.99
N ALA A 84 -17.41 0.20 3.01
CA ALA A 84 -18.57 -0.63 2.64
C ALA A 84 -18.47 -2.03 3.24
N GLY A 85 -17.24 -2.56 3.35
CA GLY A 85 -17.00 -3.85 3.96
C GLY A 85 -15.53 -4.14 4.18
N PHE A 86 -15.25 -4.94 5.20
CA PHE A 86 -13.96 -5.53 5.47
C PHE A 86 -14.18 -7.03 5.69
N THR A 87 -13.43 -7.89 5.01
CA THR A 87 -13.40 -9.32 5.28
C THR A 87 -11.96 -9.81 5.27
N GLY A 88 -11.64 -10.72 6.18
CA GLY A 88 -10.28 -11.15 6.38
C GLY A 88 -10.18 -12.53 7.01
N THR A 89 -9.09 -13.22 6.69
CA THR A 89 -8.69 -14.45 7.37
C THR A 89 -7.26 -14.33 7.84
N ILE A 90 -6.99 -14.73 9.08
CA ILE A 90 -5.64 -14.89 9.61
C ILE A 90 -5.52 -16.35 10.05
N THR A 91 -4.72 -17.14 9.34
CA THR A 91 -4.42 -18.51 9.75
C THR A 91 -3.18 -18.53 10.63
N LEU A 92 -3.30 -19.12 11.82
CA LEU A 92 -2.22 -19.23 12.80
C LEU A 92 -1.83 -20.70 13.01
N VAL A 93 -0.54 -20.94 13.19
CA VAL A 93 0.03 -22.22 13.66
C VAL A 93 1.00 -21.92 14.78
N GLY A 94 0.64 -22.32 16.01
CA GLY A 94 1.44 -22.05 17.21
C GLY A 94 1.70 -20.57 17.45
N GLY A 95 0.75 -19.69 17.08
CA GLY A 95 0.90 -18.23 17.21
C GLY A 95 1.62 -17.53 16.06
N ALA A 96 2.18 -18.27 15.09
CA ALA A 96 2.78 -17.70 13.90
C ALA A 96 1.78 -17.65 12.75
N ILE A 97 1.87 -16.61 11.91
CA ILE A 97 1.04 -16.51 10.69
C ILE A 97 1.42 -17.62 9.71
N ALA A 98 0.45 -18.43 9.31
CA ALA A 98 0.60 -19.47 8.28
C ALA A 98 0.01 -19.05 6.93
N GLY A 99 -0.77 -17.96 6.89
CA GLY A 99 -1.37 -17.41 5.69
C GLY A 99 -2.67 -16.66 6.00
N GLY A 100 -3.40 -16.29 4.95
CA GLY A 100 -4.63 -15.53 5.06
C GLY A 100 -4.71 -14.42 4.02
N GLN A 101 -5.76 -13.62 4.10
CA GLN A 101 -5.97 -12.47 3.23
C GLN A 101 -6.80 -11.40 3.92
N PHE A 102 -6.69 -10.16 3.45
CA PHE A 102 -7.63 -9.09 3.76
C PHE A 102 -8.21 -8.53 2.47
N ASP A 103 -9.52 -8.28 2.49
CA ASP A 103 -10.29 -7.66 1.42
C ASP A 103 -11.03 -6.45 2.02
N VAL A 104 -10.79 -5.29 1.45
CA VAL A 104 -11.40 -4.02 1.83
C VAL A 104 -12.22 -3.52 0.66
N SER A 105 -13.45 -3.08 0.91
CA SER A 105 -14.30 -2.42 -0.07
C SER A 105 -14.86 -1.12 0.47
N LEU A 106 -14.91 -0.10 -0.39
CA LEU A 106 -15.47 1.21 -0.08
C LEU A 106 -16.79 1.43 -0.81
N THR A 107 -17.59 2.41 -0.36
CA THR A 107 -18.93 2.66 -0.91
C THR A 107 -18.95 3.20 -2.35
N ASP A 108 -17.80 3.64 -2.90
CA ASP A 108 -17.65 4.00 -4.30
C ASP A 108 -17.30 2.79 -5.22
N GLY A 109 -17.16 1.59 -4.65
CA GLY A 109 -16.76 0.37 -5.36
C GLY A 109 -15.25 0.15 -5.45
N SER A 110 -14.42 1.03 -4.89
CA SER A 110 -12.98 0.81 -4.77
C SER A 110 -12.69 -0.35 -3.83
N THR A 111 -11.75 -1.21 -4.20
CA THR A 111 -11.33 -2.36 -3.39
C THR A 111 -9.83 -2.45 -3.28
N PHE A 112 -9.36 -2.91 -2.11
CA PHE A 112 -7.99 -3.31 -1.89
C PHE A 112 -7.96 -4.74 -1.34
N THR A 113 -7.16 -5.60 -1.94
CA THR A 113 -6.96 -6.97 -1.46
C THR A 113 -5.48 -7.23 -1.21
N THR A 114 -5.14 -8.04 -0.21
CA THR A 114 -3.75 -8.41 0.07
C THR A 114 -3.67 -9.76 0.78
N LEU A 115 -2.56 -10.48 0.59
CA LEU A 115 -2.30 -11.77 1.22
C LEU A 115 -1.42 -11.59 2.46
N LEU A 116 -1.58 -12.45 3.46
CA LEU A 116 -0.69 -12.45 4.63
C LEU A 116 0.52 -13.33 4.34
N ARG A 117 1.73 -12.81 4.57
CA ARG A 117 2.96 -13.55 4.32
C ARG A 117 3.14 -14.64 5.40
N PRO A 118 3.21 -15.93 5.03
CA PRO A 118 3.49 -16.99 6.00
C PRO A 118 4.84 -16.79 6.69
N GLY A 119 4.89 -17.05 7.99
CA GLY A 119 6.09 -16.92 8.83
C GLY A 119 6.43 -15.48 9.26
N SER A 120 5.67 -14.47 8.83
CA SER A 120 6.01 -13.05 9.03
C SER A 120 5.50 -12.41 10.32
N GLY A 121 4.73 -13.12 11.13
CA GLY A 121 3.96 -12.52 12.22
C GLY A 121 3.87 -13.34 13.48
N ILE A 122 3.37 -12.71 14.53
CA ILE A 122 3.31 -13.22 15.90
C ILE A 122 2.05 -12.75 16.63
N VAL A 123 1.59 -13.54 17.60
CA VAL A 123 0.61 -13.15 18.61
C VAL A 123 1.32 -12.77 19.90
N LEU A 124 1.06 -11.58 20.42
CA LEU A 124 1.63 -11.05 21.66
C LEU A 124 0.51 -10.69 22.64
N PRO A 125 0.72 -10.84 23.96
CA PRO A 125 -0.23 -10.35 24.95
C PRO A 125 -0.15 -8.82 24.99
N GLN A 126 -1.31 -8.17 25.04
CA GLN A 126 -1.43 -6.71 25.15
C GLN A 126 -2.00 -6.37 26.54
N ALA A 127 -1.22 -5.65 27.35
CA ALA A 127 -1.58 -5.37 28.73
C ALA A 127 -2.92 -4.63 28.81
N GLY A 128 -3.90 -5.25 29.48
CA GLY A 128 -5.25 -4.71 29.67
C GLY A 128 -6.15 -4.71 28.43
N GLN A 129 -5.71 -5.27 27.30
CA GLN A 129 -6.38 -5.17 25.99
C GLN A 129 -6.47 -6.55 25.28
N GLY A 130 -6.12 -7.64 25.96
CA GLY A 130 -6.11 -8.98 25.37
C GLY A 130 -4.83 -9.27 24.60
N PHE A 131 -4.89 -9.27 23.27
CA PHE A 131 -3.80 -9.67 22.39
C PHE A 131 -3.59 -8.69 21.24
N LEU A 132 -2.34 -8.65 20.78
CA LEU A 132 -1.92 -8.00 19.54
C LEU A 132 -1.46 -9.08 18.57
N ILE A 133 -1.88 -8.96 17.31
CA ILE A 133 -1.47 -9.82 16.21
C ILE A 133 -0.89 -8.93 15.12
N ALA A 134 0.37 -9.15 14.77
CA ALA A 134 1.04 -8.37 13.74
C ALA A 134 1.75 -9.27 12.76
N GLY A 135 1.89 -8.80 11.52
CA GLY A 135 2.63 -9.50 10.49
C GLY A 135 2.75 -8.69 9.20
N GLU A 136 3.34 -9.33 8.19
CA GLU A 136 3.52 -8.72 6.87
C GLU A 136 2.42 -9.13 5.91
N THR A 137 2.13 -8.24 4.97
CA THR A 137 1.26 -8.50 3.84
C THR A 137 2.05 -8.49 2.54
N THR A 138 1.52 -9.13 1.51
CA THR A 138 2.15 -9.22 0.20
C THR A 138 1.10 -9.28 -0.90
N SER A 139 1.52 -8.99 -2.13
CA SER A 139 0.67 -9.09 -3.32
C SER A 139 -0.59 -8.24 -3.19
N GLY A 140 -0.44 -7.03 -2.62
CA GLY A 140 -1.52 -6.06 -2.56
C GLY A 140 -2.02 -5.71 -3.95
N ALA A 141 -3.33 -5.48 -4.09
CA ALA A 141 -3.94 -5.11 -5.36
C ALA A 141 -5.10 -4.13 -5.14
N PHE A 142 -5.03 -2.99 -5.83
CA PHE A 142 -6.15 -2.06 -5.97
C PHE A 142 -6.90 -2.35 -7.26
N ASN A 143 -8.23 -2.21 -7.26
CA ASN A 143 -9.05 -2.39 -8.46
C ASN A 143 -9.14 -1.13 -9.35
N GLY A 144 -8.47 -0.05 -8.97
CA GLY A 144 -8.52 1.24 -9.66
C GLY A 144 -7.28 2.09 -9.41
N ALA A 145 -7.22 3.23 -10.09
CA ALA A 145 -6.15 4.22 -9.93
C ALA A 145 -6.32 5.08 -8.66
N SER A 146 -7.46 5.00 -7.98
CA SER A 146 -7.72 5.71 -6.74
C SER A 146 -8.31 4.78 -5.68
N PHE A 147 -7.98 5.02 -4.42
CA PHE A 147 -8.57 4.33 -3.28
C PHE A 147 -8.79 5.33 -2.13
N GLY A 148 -10.03 5.46 -1.64
CA GLY A 148 -10.34 6.38 -0.53
C GLY A 148 -10.03 7.85 -0.84
N GLY A 149 -10.08 8.25 -2.11
CA GLY A 149 -9.70 9.60 -2.57
C GLY A 149 -8.20 9.82 -2.78
N VAL A 150 -7.36 8.80 -2.55
CA VAL A 150 -5.91 8.84 -2.79
C VAL A 150 -5.57 8.22 -4.14
N ASP A 151 -4.68 8.84 -4.91
CA ASP A 151 -4.12 8.25 -6.14
C ASP A 151 -3.15 7.12 -5.80
N VAL A 152 -3.47 5.91 -6.25
CA VAL A 152 -2.69 4.67 -6.06
C VAL A 152 -2.18 4.10 -7.37
N SER A 153 -2.29 4.83 -8.49
CA SER A 153 -1.90 4.36 -9.83
C SER A 153 -0.42 3.98 -9.95
N GLY A 154 0.45 4.55 -9.10
CA GLY A 154 1.89 4.29 -9.08
C GLY A 154 2.36 3.22 -8.09
N VAL A 155 1.45 2.63 -7.30
CA VAL A 155 1.82 1.76 -6.15
C VAL A 155 2.23 0.35 -6.58
N GLY A 156 1.77 -0.12 -7.76
CA GLY A 156 2.09 -1.44 -8.29
C GLY A 156 1.40 -2.58 -7.52
N THR A 157 2.16 -3.64 -7.20
CA THR A 157 1.73 -4.74 -6.33
C THR A 157 2.39 -4.59 -4.96
N PRO A 158 1.86 -3.75 -4.07
CA PRO A 158 2.55 -3.40 -2.84
C PRO A 158 2.63 -4.58 -1.87
N ASP A 159 3.73 -4.63 -1.14
CA ASP A 159 3.83 -5.37 0.10
C ASP A 159 3.45 -4.43 1.27
N GLY A 160 3.37 -4.96 2.48
CA GLY A 160 2.94 -4.14 3.61
C GLY A 160 3.03 -4.85 4.94
N SER A 161 2.30 -4.33 5.92
CA SER A 161 2.19 -4.89 7.25
C SER A 161 0.82 -4.61 7.84
N PHE A 162 0.41 -5.41 8.81
CA PHE A 162 -0.77 -5.12 9.60
C PHE A 162 -0.50 -5.27 11.08
N VAL A 163 -1.30 -4.58 11.88
CA VAL A 163 -1.38 -4.73 13.32
C VAL A 163 -2.85 -4.77 13.71
N LEU A 164 -3.32 -5.95 14.11
CA LEU A 164 -4.58 -6.13 14.81
C LEU A 164 -4.31 -5.97 16.31
N SER A 165 -4.99 -5.03 16.94
CA SER A 165 -4.81 -4.66 18.33
C SER A 165 -6.14 -4.70 19.08
N SER A 166 -6.04 -4.76 20.40
CA SER A 166 -7.18 -4.84 21.30
C SER A 166 -8.04 -6.08 21.07
N PHE A 167 -7.44 -7.16 20.54
CA PHE A 167 -8.15 -8.43 20.35
C PHE A 167 -8.39 -9.08 21.70
N GLY A 168 -9.59 -8.88 22.23
CA GLY A 168 -10.03 -9.36 23.54
C GLY A 168 -11.11 -10.45 23.42
N PRO A 169 -10.79 -11.63 22.89
CA PRO A 169 -11.79 -12.66 22.65
C PRO A 169 -12.46 -13.13 23.94
N ASP A 170 -13.77 -13.33 23.88
CA ASP A 170 -14.53 -13.96 24.93
C ASP A 170 -14.25 -15.49 25.02
N ALA A 171 -14.99 -16.19 25.89
CA ALA A 171 -14.83 -17.63 26.04
C ALA A 171 -15.16 -18.45 24.78
N SER A 172 -15.91 -17.86 23.82
CA SER A 172 -16.22 -18.46 22.54
C SER A 172 -15.19 -18.13 21.45
N GLY A 173 -14.21 -17.25 21.75
CA GLY A 173 -13.19 -16.81 20.81
C GLY A 173 -13.61 -15.63 19.95
N VAL A 174 -14.66 -14.91 20.34
CA VAL A 174 -15.20 -13.78 19.59
C VAL A 174 -14.84 -12.47 20.27
N ASP A 175 -14.41 -11.51 19.47
CA ASP A 175 -14.27 -10.10 19.83
C ASP A 175 -15.04 -9.24 18.81
N SER A 176 -15.63 -8.13 19.24
CA SER A 176 -16.43 -7.22 18.41
C SER A 176 -15.85 -5.81 18.33
N ALA A 177 -14.68 -5.55 18.93
CA ALA A 177 -14.14 -4.20 19.03
C ALA A 177 -12.63 -4.13 18.75
N SER A 178 -12.11 -5.04 17.93
CA SER A 178 -10.70 -5.02 17.55
C SER A 178 -10.41 -3.86 16.58
N THR A 179 -9.23 -3.25 16.70
CA THR A 179 -8.74 -2.24 15.76
C THR A 179 -7.65 -2.84 14.89
N LEU A 180 -7.69 -2.61 13.58
CA LEU A 180 -6.69 -3.06 12.62
C LEU A 180 -6.07 -1.89 11.89
N ASN A 181 -4.75 -1.79 11.93
CA ASN A 181 -3.99 -0.85 11.12
C ASN A 181 -3.29 -1.62 10.00
N LEU A 182 -3.55 -1.24 8.76
CA LEU A 182 -2.98 -1.85 7.56
C LEU A 182 -2.09 -0.84 6.84
N THR A 183 -0.79 -1.11 6.80
CA THR A 183 0.20 -0.31 6.09
C THR A 183 0.54 -0.96 4.76
N VAL A 184 0.49 -0.16 3.70
CA VAL A 184 0.81 -0.51 2.32
C VAL A 184 2.08 0.25 1.94
N LEU A 185 3.12 -0.50 1.61
CA LEU A 185 4.41 0.02 1.20
C LEU A 185 4.53 -0.15 -0.32
N PRO A 186 4.68 0.94 -1.07
CA PRO A 186 4.76 0.87 -2.52
C PRO A 186 6.04 0.13 -2.90
N THR A 187 5.89 -0.91 -3.73
CA THR A 187 7.06 -1.49 -4.40
C THR A 187 7.35 -0.60 -5.60
N PRO A 188 8.53 0.04 -5.70
CA PRO A 188 8.81 0.98 -6.78
C PRO A 188 8.56 0.31 -8.13
N GLY A 189 7.63 0.87 -8.91
CA GLY A 189 7.32 0.36 -10.24
C GLY A 189 8.55 0.37 -11.15
N PRO A 190 8.53 -0.40 -12.25
CA PRO A 190 9.68 -0.50 -13.17
C PRO A 190 10.11 0.85 -13.75
N ALA A 191 9.21 1.85 -13.84
CA ALA A 191 9.55 3.21 -14.24
C ALA A 191 10.50 3.94 -13.26
N ALA A 192 10.36 3.71 -11.96
CA ALA A 192 11.26 4.26 -10.94
C ALA A 192 12.67 3.62 -11.00
N LEU A 193 12.73 2.34 -11.35
CA LEU A 193 14.00 1.61 -11.59
C LEU A 193 14.74 2.13 -12.83
N LEU A 194 14.02 2.46 -13.92
CA LEU A 194 14.62 2.99 -15.15
C LEU A 194 15.23 4.38 -14.96
N GLY A 195 14.66 5.22 -14.10
CA GLY A 195 15.26 6.51 -13.70
C GLY A 195 16.60 6.35 -12.97
N LEU A 196 16.75 5.30 -12.18
CA LEU A 196 18.00 4.98 -11.47
C LEU A 196 19.10 4.51 -12.43
N CYS A 197 18.75 3.73 -13.45
CA CYS A 197 19.67 3.30 -14.50
C CYS A 197 20.19 4.47 -15.36
N GLY A 198 19.38 5.53 -15.54
CA GLY A 198 19.78 6.76 -16.22
C GLY A 198 20.89 7.53 -15.49
N LEU A 199 20.86 7.55 -14.15
CA LEU A 199 21.92 8.19 -13.34
C LEU A 199 23.25 7.42 -13.41
N ALA A 200 23.21 6.09 -13.48
CA ALA A 200 24.42 5.28 -13.64
C ALA A 200 25.11 5.49 -15.01
N GLY A 201 24.34 5.86 -16.04
CA GLY A 201 24.86 6.19 -17.38
C GLY A 201 25.61 7.53 -17.46
N LEU A 202 25.28 8.49 -16.59
CA LEU A 202 25.91 9.82 -16.55
C LEU A 202 27.24 9.85 -15.77
N ALA A 203 27.55 8.82 -15.00
CA ALA A 203 28.79 8.73 -14.22
C ALA A 203 30.05 8.42 -15.07
N ARG A 204 29.92 8.18 -16.39
CA ARG A 204 31.05 7.77 -17.25
C ARG A 204 31.35 8.74 -18.40
N ARG A 205 31.43 10.05 -18.13
CA ARG A 205 32.08 10.97 -19.10
C ARG A 205 32.82 12.13 -18.45
N ARG A 206 33.88 11.81 -17.71
CA ARG A 206 35.04 12.70 -17.53
C ARG A 206 36.33 11.88 -17.53
N ARG A 207 36.90 11.70 -18.72
CA ARG A 207 38.36 11.67 -18.96
C ARG A 207 38.61 12.39 -20.26
#